data_AF-A0A534UFV2-F1
#
_entry.id   AF-A0A534UFV2-F1
#
_cell.length_a   1.000
_cell.length_b   1.000
_cell.length_c   1.000
_cell.angle_alpha   90.00
_cell.angle_beta   90.00
_cell.angle_gamma   90.00
#
_symmetry.space_group_name_H-M   'P 1'
#
loop_
_entity.id
_entity.type
_entity.pdbx_description
1 polymer ?
#
loop_
_entity_poly.entity_id
_entity_poly.type
_entity_poly.pdbx_seq_one_letter_code
_entity_poly.pdbx_strand_id
1 'polypeptide(L)'
;YVQLTRTADGRLVLPPLAPAAAPTPPAAPPPAAPAPARTVAATVGSFVLARGWVGVIDRTVKPFFSTQLNPLDIDAHDIRSQGPTIGRFKVSAVSAQQGKLEVSGSLGTGDGALQVKGTRLALQPFNPYVTSFSSYSLAKGTLSVTSNVKLAGGRYDTNTYLALHDLALQGAAGDSLFLQQFGIPLTTALALLRDLNGDIKLGIPVTVDQSGTQIALGTIVLGALKSALLGAITSPLRLLGAVAGGGDQAGSLEPAPLPSLPGRPDFAPEATEPLRQLAELVASRPGLGLALTGQASAADARWLREQALRAKLAAPGLVGSIASLPERAARKRVLDALTARAADQPGELSAEDGKRLDEWVAALRAPSPDELTRLARARADRAVAVLRDEHGIDAKRLTVRDPQVDASGGKPGVRIGLGAAQ
;
A
#
# COMPACT_ATOMS: atom_id res chain seq x y z
N TYR A 1 41.20 13.85 0.66
CA TYR A 1 40.30 13.04 -0.18
C TYR A 1 40.52 11.58 0.20
N VAL A 2 39.46 10.89 0.59
CA VAL A 2 39.48 9.44 0.92
C VAL A 2 38.43 8.76 0.03
N GLN A 3 38.72 7.57 -0.47
CA GLN A 3 37.77 6.79 -1.27
C GLN A 3 37.42 5.49 -0.55
N LEU A 4 36.18 5.37 -0.09
CA LEU A 4 35.63 4.15 0.47
C LEU A 4 35.11 3.28 -0.68
N THR A 5 35.64 2.05 -0.81
CA THR A 5 35.13 1.10 -1.80
C THR A 5 34.58 -0.14 -1.12
N ARG A 6 33.30 -0.43 -1.33
CA ARG A 6 32.73 -1.75 -1.05
C ARG A 6 32.96 -2.65 -2.26
N THR A 7 33.74 -3.71 -2.09
CA THR A 7 34.07 -4.66 -3.14
C THR A 7 32.88 -5.56 -3.48
N ALA A 8 32.99 -6.32 -4.58
CA ALA A 8 31.91 -7.20 -5.04
C ALA A 8 31.57 -8.32 -4.03
N ASP A 9 32.55 -8.76 -3.23
CA ASP A 9 32.39 -9.69 -2.10
C ASP A 9 31.87 -9.00 -0.82
N GLY A 10 31.48 -7.73 -0.89
CA GLY A 10 30.87 -6.98 0.20
C GLY A 10 31.84 -6.42 1.23
N ARG A 11 33.15 -6.61 1.06
CA ARG A 11 34.19 -6.11 1.98
C ARG A 11 34.40 -4.60 1.79
N LEU A 12 34.58 -3.89 2.90
CA LEU A 12 34.94 -2.47 2.88
C LEU A 12 36.45 -2.32 2.79
N VAL A 13 36.91 -1.67 1.73
CA VAL A 13 38.31 -1.31 1.51
C VAL A 13 38.46 0.19 1.74
N LEU A 14 39.20 0.53 2.77
CA LEU A 14 39.73 1.88 2.97
C LEU A 14 41.02 2.03 2.14
N PRO A 15 41.34 3.23 1.64
CA PRO A 15 42.64 3.45 1.01
C PRO A 15 43.74 3.07 2.01
N PRO A 16 44.84 2.44 1.58
CA PRO A 16 45.96 2.19 2.47
C PRO A 16 46.42 3.51 3.11
N LEU A 17 46.48 3.53 4.44
CA LEU A 17 46.99 4.67 5.21
C LEU A 17 48.53 4.78 5.13
N ALA A 18 49.19 3.82 4.47
CA ALA A 18 50.62 3.81 4.20
C ALA A 18 50.89 4.16 2.72
N PRO A 19 51.96 4.91 2.41
CA PRO A 19 52.43 5.06 1.04
C PRO A 19 52.63 3.69 0.40
N ALA A 20 52.29 3.55 -0.89
CA ALA A 20 52.57 2.34 -1.64
C ALA A 20 54.06 2.00 -1.47
N ALA A 21 54.34 0.81 -0.94
CA ALA A 21 55.70 0.35 -0.75
C ALA A 21 56.42 0.38 -2.11
N ALA A 22 57.54 1.10 -2.18
CA ALA A 22 58.40 1.11 -3.34
C ALA A 22 58.86 -0.34 -3.65
N PRO A 23 59.06 -0.71 -4.92
CA PRO A 23 59.50 -2.05 -5.30
C PRO A 23 60.81 -2.40 -4.58
N THR A 24 60.79 -3.50 -3.83
CA THR A 24 61.91 -3.96 -3.00
C THR A 24 63.05 -4.47 -3.88
N PRO A 25 64.32 -4.04 -3.65
CA PRO A 25 65.49 -4.66 -4.28
C PRO A 25 65.66 -6.14 -3.89
N PRO A 26 66.48 -6.93 -4.62
CA PRO A 26 66.67 -8.36 -4.37
C PRO A 26 67.14 -8.67 -2.95
N ALA A 27 66.62 -9.75 -2.39
CA ALA A 27 66.67 -10.11 -0.97
C ALA A 27 68.09 -10.33 -0.41
N ALA A 28 68.38 -9.66 0.70
CA ALA A 28 69.46 -10.02 1.63
C ALA A 28 68.99 -11.11 2.62
N PRO A 29 69.90 -11.83 3.30
CA PRO A 29 69.57 -12.98 4.16
C PRO A 29 68.60 -12.61 5.30
N PRO A 30 67.76 -13.56 5.75
CA PRO A 30 66.68 -13.27 6.70
C PRO A 30 67.25 -12.79 8.06
N PRO A 31 66.79 -11.64 8.60
CA PRO A 31 67.12 -11.23 9.95
C PRO A 31 66.53 -12.22 10.97
N ALA A 32 67.20 -12.34 12.12
CA ALA A 32 66.74 -13.12 13.25
C ALA A 32 65.28 -12.80 13.65
N ALA A 33 64.56 -13.82 14.12
CA ALA A 33 63.15 -13.74 14.47
C ALA A 33 62.83 -12.49 15.32
N PRO A 34 61.88 -11.64 14.90
CA PRO A 34 61.56 -10.44 15.64
C PRO A 34 61.04 -10.81 17.04
N ALA A 35 61.60 -10.16 18.06
CA ALA A 35 61.11 -10.27 19.43
C ALA A 35 59.58 -10.01 19.48
N PRO A 36 58.84 -10.67 20.39
CA PRO A 36 57.39 -10.49 20.48
C PRO A 36 57.06 -9.00 20.59
N ALA A 37 56.29 -8.50 19.63
CA ALA A 37 55.90 -7.10 19.55
C ALA A 37 55.17 -6.72 20.83
N ARG A 38 55.74 -5.80 21.61
CA ARG A 38 55.06 -5.20 22.76
C ARG A 38 53.80 -4.49 22.26
N THR A 39 52.63 -4.90 22.74
CA THR A 39 51.37 -4.25 22.42
C THR A 39 51.29 -2.94 23.21
N VAL A 40 51.52 -1.82 22.53
CA VAL A 40 51.37 -0.48 23.12
C VAL A 40 49.89 -0.13 23.20
N ALA A 41 49.39 0.10 24.41
CA ALA A 41 48.09 0.71 24.63
C ALA A 41 48.18 2.20 24.27
N ALA A 42 47.37 2.65 23.33
CA ALA A 42 47.29 4.05 22.94
C ALA A 42 45.87 4.57 23.19
N THR A 43 45.77 5.79 23.71
CA THR A 43 44.51 6.52 23.85
C THR A 43 44.64 7.85 23.14
N VAL A 44 43.64 8.19 22.31
CA VAL A 44 43.51 9.49 21.65
C VAL A 44 42.36 10.23 22.32
N GLY A 45 42.65 11.34 22.98
CA GLY A 45 41.64 12.13 23.70
C GLY A 45 40.59 12.74 22.76
N SER A 46 41.03 13.31 21.65
CA SER A 46 40.15 13.91 20.64
C SER A 46 40.70 13.77 19.23
N PHE A 47 39.82 13.50 18.27
CA PHE A 47 40.07 13.53 16.84
C PHE A 47 39.03 14.41 16.16
N VAL A 48 39.49 15.42 15.42
CA VAL A 48 38.60 16.33 14.68
C VAL A 48 39.04 16.38 13.23
N LEU A 49 38.11 16.10 12.32
CA LEU A 49 38.21 16.36 10.89
C LEU A 49 37.18 17.43 10.53
N ALA A 50 37.61 18.50 9.88
CA ALA A 50 36.72 19.54 9.39
C ALA A 50 36.80 19.65 7.88
N ARG A 51 35.64 19.75 7.21
CA ARG A 51 35.50 19.96 5.76
C ARG A 51 36.29 18.94 4.93
N GLY A 52 36.26 17.68 5.39
CA GLY A 52 36.79 16.55 4.66
C GLY A 52 35.96 16.26 3.41
N TRP A 53 36.50 15.37 2.57
CA TRP A 53 35.83 14.89 1.37
C TRP A 53 36.05 13.39 1.24
N VAL A 54 34.94 12.65 1.12
CA VAL A 54 34.94 11.21 0.89
C VAL A 54 34.15 10.86 -0.37
N GLY A 55 34.75 10.05 -1.24
CA GLY A 55 34.07 9.34 -2.31
C GLY A 55 33.64 7.96 -1.84
N VAL A 56 32.44 7.52 -2.20
CA VAL A 56 31.93 6.18 -1.89
C VAL A 56 31.62 5.48 -3.20
N ILE A 57 32.11 4.25 -3.33
CA ILE A 57 31.78 3.34 -4.43
C ILE A 57 31.32 2.02 -3.85
N ASP A 58 30.17 1.52 -4.30
CA ASP A 58 29.69 0.18 -3.98
C ASP A 58 29.61 -0.66 -5.25
N ARG A 59 30.43 -1.72 -5.29
CA ARG A 59 30.54 -2.66 -6.41
C ARG A 59 29.68 -3.91 -6.24
N THR A 60 28.85 -3.98 -5.21
CA THR A 60 27.90 -5.09 -4.99
C THR A 60 26.67 -5.02 -5.91
N VAL A 61 26.41 -3.86 -6.53
CA VAL A 61 25.28 -3.61 -7.44
C VAL A 61 25.75 -3.20 -8.83
N LYS A 62 24.92 -3.41 -9.85
CA LYS A 62 25.19 -2.99 -11.23
C LYS A 62 24.06 -2.09 -11.76
N PRO A 63 24.38 -0.91 -12.35
CA PRO A 63 25.71 -0.29 -12.42
C PRO A 63 26.24 0.04 -11.01
N PHE A 64 27.56 0.23 -10.87
CA PHE A 64 28.13 0.51 -9.54
C PHE A 64 27.52 1.77 -8.95
N PHE A 65 27.13 1.71 -7.67
CA PHE A 65 26.72 2.91 -6.96
C PHE A 65 27.95 3.76 -6.69
N SER A 66 27.84 5.07 -6.94
CA SER A 66 28.90 6.02 -6.61
C SER A 66 28.29 7.32 -6.11
N THR A 67 28.84 7.85 -5.02
CA THR A 67 28.46 9.15 -4.47
C THR A 67 29.65 9.85 -3.86
N GLN A 68 29.49 11.13 -3.59
CA GLN A 68 30.48 11.95 -2.91
C GLN A 68 29.80 12.65 -1.73
N LEU A 69 30.51 12.70 -0.61
CA LEU A 69 30.08 13.42 0.58
C LEU A 69 31.08 14.55 0.88
N ASN A 70 30.59 15.79 0.84
CA ASN A 70 31.36 17.00 1.03
C ASN A 70 30.43 18.17 1.47
N PRO A 71 30.70 18.86 2.59
CA PRO A 71 31.77 18.58 3.56
C PRO A 71 31.51 17.31 4.38
N LEU A 72 32.59 16.70 4.87
CA LEU A 72 32.61 15.65 5.89
C LEU A 72 33.29 16.18 7.16
N ASP A 73 32.55 16.26 8.24
CA ASP A 73 33.04 16.63 9.57
C ASP A 73 33.01 15.41 10.49
N ILE A 74 34.08 15.19 11.25
CA ILE A 74 34.18 14.12 12.24
C ILE A 74 34.67 14.74 13.54
N ASP A 75 33.96 14.44 14.62
CA ASP A 75 34.36 14.72 15.99
C ASP A 75 34.30 13.39 16.75
N ALA A 76 35.43 12.91 17.26
CA ALA A 76 35.51 11.69 18.04
C ALA A 76 36.37 11.92 19.28
N HIS A 77 35.96 11.34 20.40
CA HIS A 77 36.64 11.48 21.69
C HIS A 77 36.86 10.11 22.35
N ASP A 78 37.89 10.04 23.19
CA ASP A 78 38.23 8.87 24.01
C ASP A 78 38.42 7.58 23.18
N ILE A 79 39.22 7.66 22.12
CA ILE A 79 39.50 6.52 21.23
C ILE A 79 40.61 5.68 21.87
N ARG A 80 40.37 4.39 22.12
CA ARG A 80 41.37 3.49 22.73
C ARG A 80 41.70 2.33 21.79
N SER A 81 42.99 1.99 21.69
CA SER A 81 43.46 0.93 20.79
C SER A 81 43.27 -0.50 21.35
N GLN A 82 43.17 -0.66 22.67
CA GLN A 82 42.95 -1.95 23.32
C GLN A 82 41.45 -2.26 23.42
N GLY A 83 40.96 -3.06 22.47
CA GLY A 83 39.53 -3.16 22.18
C GLY A 83 39.10 -1.84 21.53
N PRO A 84 38.87 -1.78 20.21
CA PRO A 84 38.60 -0.51 19.53
C PRO A 84 37.32 0.11 20.08
N THR A 85 37.49 1.05 21.02
CA THR A 85 36.43 1.75 21.73
C THR A 85 36.50 3.22 21.38
N ILE A 86 35.33 3.85 21.32
CA ILE A 86 35.15 5.27 21.04
C ILE A 86 34.10 5.77 22.04
N GLY A 87 34.53 6.61 23.00
CA GLY A 87 33.64 7.09 24.05
C GLY A 87 32.46 7.88 23.51
N ARG A 88 32.72 8.78 22.55
CA ARG A 88 31.67 9.41 21.75
C ARG A 88 32.20 9.81 20.38
N PHE A 89 31.33 9.80 19.38
CA PHE A 89 31.63 10.37 18.09
C PHE A 89 30.39 11.00 17.44
N LYS A 90 30.65 11.94 16.54
CA LYS A 90 29.69 12.53 15.62
C LYS A 90 30.36 12.68 14.25
N VAL A 91 29.67 12.20 13.23
CA VAL A 91 30.05 12.34 11.82
C VAL A 91 28.91 13.07 11.14
N SER A 92 29.22 14.15 10.44
CA SER A 92 28.25 14.90 9.64
C SER A 92 28.76 15.00 8.21
N ALA A 93 27.89 14.70 7.24
CA ALA A 93 28.26 14.69 5.84
C ALA A 93 27.12 15.22 4.96
N VAL A 94 27.45 15.85 3.84
CA VAL A 94 26.46 16.35 2.87
C VAL A 94 26.67 15.67 1.54
N SER A 95 25.61 15.10 0.95
CA SER A 95 25.67 14.50 -0.38
C SER A 95 25.74 15.54 -1.49
N ALA A 96 26.15 15.12 -2.68
CA ALA A 96 26.14 15.98 -3.87
C ALA A 96 24.77 16.66 -4.15
N GLN A 97 23.67 16.01 -3.77
CA GLN A 97 22.30 16.52 -3.91
C GLN A 97 21.79 17.25 -2.66
N GLN A 98 22.68 17.76 -1.80
CA GLN A 98 22.36 18.54 -0.59
C GLN A 98 21.60 17.76 0.50
N GLY A 99 21.56 16.43 0.42
CA GLY A 99 21.06 15.58 1.49
C GLY A 99 22.03 15.55 2.66
N LYS A 100 21.53 15.62 3.89
CA LYS A 100 22.38 15.61 5.10
C LYS A 100 22.40 14.23 5.73
N LEU A 101 23.57 13.77 6.12
CA LEU A 101 23.79 12.54 6.88
C LEU A 101 24.49 12.91 8.19
N GLU A 102 23.95 12.44 9.30
CA GLU A 102 24.55 12.54 10.61
C GLU A 102 24.59 11.15 11.25
N VAL A 103 25.73 10.78 11.82
CA VAL A 103 25.91 9.56 12.60
C VAL A 103 26.54 9.94 13.91
N SER A 104 25.93 9.58 15.03
CA SER A 104 26.48 9.86 16.35
C SER A 104 26.31 8.69 17.27
N GLY A 105 27.22 8.50 18.22
CA GLY A 105 27.10 7.39 19.15
C GLY A 105 28.34 7.14 19.98
N SER A 106 28.41 5.94 20.53
CA SER A 106 29.54 5.40 21.27
C SER A 106 29.75 3.94 20.88
N LEU A 107 31.00 3.50 20.94
CA LEU A 107 31.40 2.12 20.68
C LEU A 107 32.22 1.62 21.87
N GLY A 108 31.73 0.57 22.52
CA GLY A 108 32.42 -0.17 23.57
C GLY A 108 32.97 -1.50 23.07
N THR A 109 33.57 -2.28 23.96
CA THR A 109 34.13 -3.60 23.63
C THR A 109 33.00 -4.62 23.62
N GLY A 110 32.30 -4.72 22.50
CA GLY A 110 31.19 -5.66 22.30
C GLY A 110 29.80 -5.07 22.54
N ASP A 111 29.72 -3.80 22.94
CA ASP A 111 28.50 -3.03 23.10
C ASP A 111 28.62 -1.63 22.47
N GLY A 112 27.52 -0.90 22.40
CA GLY A 112 27.50 0.46 21.87
C GLY A 112 26.12 0.90 21.42
N ALA A 113 26.00 2.19 21.13
CA ALA A 113 24.76 2.77 20.66
C ALA A 113 25.06 3.80 19.58
N LEU A 114 24.36 3.73 18.46
CA LEU A 114 24.51 4.65 17.34
C LEU A 114 23.14 5.16 16.92
N GLN A 115 23.10 6.43 16.56
CA GLN A 115 21.99 7.02 15.85
C GLN A 115 22.46 7.47 14.47
N VAL A 116 21.73 7.07 13.44
CA VAL A 116 21.94 7.50 12.05
C VAL A 116 20.74 8.34 11.65
N LYS A 117 20.98 9.57 11.21
CA LYS A 117 19.95 10.49 10.71
C LYS A 117 20.30 10.96 9.31
N GLY A 118 19.50 10.57 8.34
CA GLY A 118 19.50 11.10 6.98
C GLY A 118 18.35 12.07 6.79
N THR A 119 18.58 13.24 6.19
CA THR A 119 17.53 14.23 5.91
C THR A 119 17.57 14.61 4.43
N ARG A 120 16.44 14.43 3.74
CA ARG A 120 16.27 14.73 2.31
C ARG A 120 17.37 14.14 1.42
N LEU A 121 17.74 12.88 1.66
CA LEU A 121 18.65 12.14 0.79
C LEU A 121 17.95 11.89 -0.55
N ALA A 122 18.50 12.41 -1.64
CA ALA A 122 17.93 12.18 -2.98
C ALA A 122 17.89 10.67 -3.30
N LEU A 123 16.76 10.20 -3.82
CA LEU A 123 16.53 8.77 -4.07
C LEU A 123 17.14 8.28 -5.39
N GLN A 124 17.16 9.11 -6.43
CA GLN A 124 17.61 8.74 -7.78
C GLN A 124 19.02 8.10 -7.83
N PRO A 125 20.04 8.55 -7.07
CA PRO A 125 21.35 7.90 -7.04
C PRO A 125 21.33 6.44 -6.55
N PHE A 126 20.29 6.03 -5.82
CA PHE A 126 20.14 4.67 -5.29
C PHE A 126 19.48 3.68 -6.27
N ASN A 127 19.19 4.11 -7.51
CA ASN A 127 18.64 3.24 -8.56
C ASN A 127 19.37 1.90 -8.73
N PRO A 128 20.72 1.80 -8.67
CA PRO A 128 21.40 0.52 -8.71
C PRO A 128 20.89 -0.55 -7.73
N TYR A 129 20.40 -0.12 -6.56
CA TYR A 129 19.84 -1.02 -5.55
C TYR A 129 18.39 -1.40 -5.84
N VAL A 130 17.62 -0.58 -6.56
CA VAL A 130 16.21 -0.83 -6.86
C VAL A 130 16.04 -1.66 -8.12
N THR A 131 16.80 -1.33 -9.17
CA THR A 131 16.72 -2.02 -10.46
C THR A 131 17.32 -3.43 -10.43
N SER A 132 18.07 -3.76 -9.37
CA SER A 132 18.60 -5.12 -9.16
C SER A 132 17.51 -6.13 -8.75
N PHE A 133 16.39 -5.66 -8.19
CA PHE A 133 15.32 -6.52 -7.66
C PHE A 133 13.95 -6.23 -8.27
N SER A 134 13.83 -5.21 -9.12
CA SER A 134 12.56 -4.83 -9.75
C SER A 134 12.78 -4.18 -11.11
N SER A 135 11.74 -4.19 -11.92
CA SER A 135 11.68 -3.47 -13.20
C SER A 135 11.45 -1.94 -13.03
N TYR A 136 11.33 -1.46 -11.80
CA TYR A 136 11.10 -0.05 -11.49
C TYR A 136 12.41 0.69 -11.23
N SER A 137 12.38 2.00 -11.48
CA SER A 137 13.42 2.95 -11.13
C SER A 137 12.83 4.15 -10.39
N LEU A 138 13.60 4.70 -9.47
CA LEU A 138 13.34 5.93 -8.73
C LEU A 138 13.56 7.11 -9.69
N ALA A 139 12.45 7.69 -10.15
CA ALA A 139 12.45 8.86 -11.02
C ALA A 139 12.75 10.15 -10.24
N LYS A 140 12.15 10.27 -9.07
CA LYS A 140 12.35 11.39 -8.14
C LYS A 140 11.96 11.01 -6.71
N GLY A 141 12.27 11.91 -5.79
CA GLY A 141 11.89 11.85 -4.38
C GLY A 141 13.09 11.94 -3.46
N THR A 142 12.82 12.15 -2.18
CA THR A 142 13.85 12.18 -1.14
C THR A 142 13.49 11.27 0.03
N LEU A 143 14.52 10.78 0.72
CA LEU A 143 14.40 9.95 1.90
C LEU A 143 14.90 10.72 3.12
N SER A 144 14.06 10.77 4.15
CA SER A 144 14.49 11.05 5.51
C SER A 144 14.50 9.73 6.29
N VAL A 145 15.59 9.44 6.98
CA VAL A 145 15.78 8.20 7.74
C VAL A 145 16.28 8.52 9.13
N THR A 146 15.73 7.86 10.14
CA THR A 146 16.28 7.85 11.50
C THR A 146 16.38 6.41 11.94
N SER A 147 17.60 5.95 12.22
CA SER A 147 17.88 4.60 12.68
C SER A 147 18.60 4.66 14.02
N ASN A 148 18.05 3.98 15.03
CA ASN A 148 18.69 3.81 16.33
C ASN A 148 19.18 2.37 16.42
N VAL A 149 20.49 2.21 16.57
CA VAL A 149 21.19 0.93 16.61
C VAL A 149 21.74 0.71 18.00
N LYS A 150 21.41 -0.41 18.62
CA LYS A 150 22.02 -0.90 19.86
C LYS A 150 22.85 -2.12 19.57
N LEU A 151 24.11 -2.09 20.00
CA LEU A 151 25.05 -3.18 19.89
C LEU A 151 25.18 -3.85 21.26
N ALA A 152 25.05 -5.18 21.33
CA ALA A 152 25.24 -5.94 22.56
C ALA A 152 25.63 -7.39 22.26
N GLY A 153 26.85 -7.80 22.67
CA GLY A 153 27.26 -9.20 22.67
C GLY A 153 27.22 -9.87 21.29
N GLY A 154 27.59 -9.13 20.24
CA GLY A 154 27.54 -9.61 18.84
C GLY A 154 26.13 -9.59 18.22
N ARG A 155 25.12 -9.08 18.92
CA ARG A 155 23.78 -8.78 18.39
C ARG A 155 23.63 -7.29 18.13
N TYR A 156 22.82 -6.96 17.14
CA TYR A 156 22.48 -5.58 16.82
C TYR A 156 20.95 -5.45 16.71
N ASP A 157 20.36 -4.60 17.54
CA ASP A 157 18.94 -4.25 17.49
C ASP A 157 18.78 -2.86 16.89
N THR A 158 17.99 -2.76 15.83
CA THR A 158 17.84 -1.54 15.05
C THR A 158 16.37 -1.20 14.87
N ASN A 159 15.99 0.01 15.28
CA ASN A 159 14.69 0.56 14.95
C ASN A 159 14.85 1.70 13.95
N THR A 160 14.38 1.51 12.72
CA THR A 160 14.54 2.45 11.61
C THR A 160 13.20 3.05 11.21
N TYR A 161 13.10 4.37 11.22
CA TYR A 161 11.98 5.11 10.66
C TYR A 161 12.40 5.75 9.34
N LEU A 162 11.59 5.54 8.31
CA LEU A 162 11.78 6.09 6.98
C LEU A 162 10.60 6.98 6.63
N ALA A 163 10.88 8.12 6.01
CA ALA A 163 9.90 8.97 5.36
C ALA A 163 10.36 9.25 3.93
N LEU A 164 9.55 8.84 2.97
CA LEU A 164 9.76 9.11 1.55
C LEU A 164 8.89 10.31 1.17
N HIS A 165 9.51 11.30 0.55
CA HIS A 165 8.86 12.53 0.10
C HIS A 165 8.86 12.57 -1.42
N ASP A 166 7.74 12.92 -2.03
CA ASP A 166 7.58 13.11 -3.49
C ASP A 166 8.06 11.92 -4.34
N LEU A 167 7.97 10.70 -3.81
CA LEU A 167 8.41 9.50 -4.50
C LEU A 167 7.66 9.35 -5.83
N ALA A 168 8.39 9.28 -6.94
CA ALA A 168 7.83 8.80 -8.20
C ALA A 168 8.72 7.72 -8.80
N LEU A 169 8.04 6.74 -9.39
CA LEU A 169 8.68 5.62 -10.06
C LEU A 169 8.52 5.77 -11.57
N GLN A 170 9.51 5.28 -12.32
CA GLN A 170 9.47 5.05 -13.76
C GLN A 170 9.70 3.56 -14.02
N GLY A 171 9.15 3.04 -15.12
CA GLY A 171 9.20 1.62 -15.46
C GLY A 171 7.81 1.10 -15.81
N ALA A 172 7.72 -0.17 -16.21
CA ALA A 172 6.47 -0.76 -16.64
C ALA A 172 5.44 -0.74 -15.50
N ALA A 173 4.45 0.14 -15.61
CA ALA A 173 3.23 0.06 -14.83
C ALA A 173 2.62 -1.33 -15.08
N GLY A 174 2.61 -2.19 -14.06
CA GLY A 174 2.05 -3.54 -14.17
C GLY A 174 3.02 -4.69 -13.95
N ASP A 175 4.16 -4.48 -13.28
CA ASP A 175 4.94 -5.62 -12.76
C ASP A 175 4.02 -6.53 -11.93
N SER A 176 3.80 -7.74 -12.45
CA SER A 176 2.81 -8.67 -11.91
C SER A 176 3.27 -9.24 -10.57
N LEU A 177 4.56 -9.15 -10.22
CA LEU A 177 5.10 -9.69 -8.98
C LEU A 177 4.47 -9.07 -7.74
N PHE A 178 4.38 -7.73 -7.69
CA PHE A 178 3.78 -7.06 -6.53
C PHE A 178 2.27 -7.36 -6.43
N LEU A 179 1.59 -7.38 -7.58
CA LEU A 179 0.17 -7.76 -7.66
C LEU A 179 -0.06 -9.22 -7.24
N GLN A 180 0.80 -10.15 -7.64
CA GLN A 180 0.73 -11.57 -7.26
C GLN A 180 1.00 -11.77 -5.77
N GLN A 181 1.96 -11.04 -5.20
CA GLN A 181 2.34 -11.17 -3.80
C GLN A 181 1.35 -10.50 -2.84
N PHE A 182 0.79 -9.35 -3.22
CA PHE A 182 -0.01 -8.52 -2.31
C PHE A 182 -1.47 -8.30 -2.76
N GLY A 183 -1.88 -8.79 -3.92
CA GLY A 183 -3.23 -8.63 -4.44
C GLY A 183 -3.59 -7.21 -4.89
N ILE A 184 -2.63 -6.28 -4.90
CA ILE A 184 -2.83 -4.89 -5.35
C ILE A 184 -1.66 -4.40 -6.21
N PRO A 185 -1.87 -3.55 -7.22
CA PRO A 185 -0.77 -2.94 -7.97
C PRO A 185 0.11 -2.03 -7.10
N LEU A 186 1.41 -1.96 -7.39
CA LEU A 186 2.35 -1.12 -6.65
C LEU A 186 1.94 0.37 -6.66
N THR A 187 1.45 0.88 -7.80
CA THR A 187 0.98 2.26 -7.92
C THR A 187 -0.20 2.55 -6.98
N THR A 188 -1.15 1.62 -6.87
CA THR A 188 -2.26 1.68 -5.92
C THR A 188 -1.77 1.59 -4.46
N ALA A 189 -0.82 0.70 -4.18
CA ALA A 189 -0.23 0.59 -2.84
C ALA A 189 0.47 1.88 -2.40
N LEU A 190 1.25 2.50 -3.28
CA LEU A 190 1.90 3.79 -3.03
C LEU A 190 0.88 4.92 -2.86
N ALA A 191 -0.16 4.95 -3.70
CA ALA A 191 -1.26 5.91 -3.58
C ALA A 191 -1.98 5.79 -2.22
N LEU A 192 -2.17 4.57 -1.74
CA LEU A 192 -2.74 4.30 -0.42
C LEU A 192 -1.79 4.73 0.70
N LEU A 193 -0.48 4.50 0.60
CA LEU A 193 0.48 4.81 1.65
C LEU A 193 0.82 6.31 1.80
N ARG A 194 0.61 7.12 0.76
CA ARG A 194 0.89 8.56 0.77
C ARG A 194 -0.11 9.32 1.62
N ASP A 195 0.37 10.09 2.57
CA ASP A 195 -0.46 11.02 3.35
C ASP A 195 -0.86 12.28 2.56
N LEU A 196 -1.56 13.22 3.22
CA LEU A 196 -1.99 14.49 2.64
C LEU A 196 -0.83 15.37 2.12
N ASN A 197 0.39 15.19 2.63
CA ASN A 197 1.57 15.90 2.18
C ASN A 197 2.29 15.17 1.03
N GLY A 198 1.78 14.00 0.62
CA GLY A 198 2.43 13.14 -0.36
C GLY A 198 3.54 12.26 0.23
N ASP A 199 3.66 12.20 1.57
CA ASP A 199 4.71 11.47 2.25
C ASP A 199 4.32 10.02 2.54
N ILE A 200 5.28 9.10 2.45
CA ILE A 200 5.13 7.70 2.86
C ILE A 200 6.02 7.45 4.07
N LYS A 201 5.41 7.11 5.21
CA LYS A 201 6.12 6.88 6.49
C LYS A 201 6.10 5.39 6.84
N LEU A 202 7.27 4.82 7.10
CA LEU A 202 7.45 3.40 7.39
C LEU A 202 8.35 3.20 8.62
N GLY A 203 7.91 2.36 9.55
CA GLY A 203 8.75 1.86 10.65
C GLY A 203 9.25 0.45 10.31
N ILE A 204 10.57 0.27 10.30
CA ILE A 204 11.26 -0.97 9.97
C ILE A 204 12.06 -1.42 11.21
N PRO A 205 11.54 -2.37 12.00
CA PRO A 205 12.35 -3.04 13.01
C PRO A 205 13.28 -4.06 12.33
N VAL A 206 14.56 -4.06 12.70
CA VAL A 206 15.56 -5.02 12.23
C VAL A 206 16.35 -5.52 13.43
N THR A 207 16.25 -6.82 13.71
CA THR A 207 17.07 -7.49 14.71
C THR A 207 18.00 -8.47 13.99
N VAL A 208 19.30 -8.39 14.25
CA VAL A 208 20.30 -9.31 13.70
C VAL A 208 20.88 -10.14 14.84
N ASP A 209 20.82 -11.46 14.69
CA ASP A 209 21.48 -12.42 15.56
C ASP A 209 22.48 -13.30 14.79
N GLN A 210 23.04 -14.31 15.47
CA GLN A 210 24.06 -15.21 14.91
C GLN A 210 23.50 -16.09 13.77
N SER A 211 22.18 -16.20 13.63
CA SER A 211 21.49 -16.95 12.56
C SER A 211 21.36 -16.16 11.26
N GLY A 212 21.77 -14.88 11.25
CA GLY A 212 21.67 -13.99 10.11
C GLY A 212 20.41 -13.12 10.13
N THR A 213 20.33 -12.17 9.21
CA THR A 213 19.24 -11.19 9.15
C THR A 213 18.01 -11.76 8.44
N GLN A 214 16.85 -11.79 9.10
CA GLN A 214 15.56 -12.03 8.44
C GLN A 214 14.67 -10.78 8.55
N ILE A 215 14.68 -9.93 7.50
CA ILE A 215 13.75 -8.81 7.43
C ILE A 215 12.46 -9.29 6.76
N ALA A 216 11.38 -9.33 7.52
CA ALA A 216 10.04 -9.63 6.98
C ALA A 216 9.46 -8.38 6.27
N LEU A 217 10.09 -7.93 5.18
CA LEU A 217 9.66 -6.74 4.43
C LEU A 217 8.17 -6.81 4.03
N GLY A 218 7.69 -8.00 3.67
CA GLY A 218 6.28 -8.22 3.33
C GLY A 218 5.31 -7.91 4.47
N THR A 219 5.65 -8.26 5.72
CA THR A 219 4.77 -7.97 6.88
C THR A 219 4.79 -6.50 7.25
N ILE A 220 5.92 -5.82 7.05
CA ILE A 220 6.05 -4.37 7.26
C ILE A 220 5.21 -3.63 6.23
N VAL A 221 5.32 -3.97 4.95
CA VAL A 221 4.53 -3.35 3.87
C VAL A 221 3.04 -3.63 4.07
N LEU A 222 2.65 -4.88 4.34
CA LEU A 222 1.26 -5.23 4.61
C LEU A 222 0.72 -4.53 5.86
N GLY A 223 1.54 -4.43 6.91
CA GLY A 223 1.22 -3.68 8.13
C GLY A 223 0.97 -2.21 7.83
N ALA A 224 1.86 -1.57 7.06
CA ALA A 224 1.71 -0.18 6.63
C ALA A 224 0.44 0.02 5.78
N LEU A 225 0.14 -0.88 4.84
CA LEU A 225 -1.10 -0.84 4.04
C LEU A 225 -2.36 -1.00 4.91
N LYS A 226 -2.33 -1.91 5.89
CA LYS A 226 -3.42 -2.08 6.86
C LYS A 226 -3.59 -0.83 7.72
N SER A 227 -2.51 -0.28 8.28
CA SER A 227 -2.55 0.97 9.05
C SER A 227 -3.02 2.14 8.20
N ALA A 228 -2.67 2.17 6.92
CA ALA A 228 -3.13 3.16 5.97
C ALA A 228 -4.66 3.08 5.75
N LEU A 229 -5.26 1.89 5.77
CA LEU A 229 -6.72 1.72 5.69
C LEU A 229 -7.41 1.97 7.05
N LEU A 230 -6.82 1.49 8.14
CA LEU A 230 -7.36 1.59 9.51
C LEU A 230 -7.29 3.01 10.08
N GLY A 231 -6.25 3.77 9.71
CA GLY A 231 -6.04 5.14 10.19
C GLY A 231 -7.06 6.16 9.64
N ALA A 232 -7.95 5.74 8.73
CA ALA A 232 -9.01 6.58 8.20
C ALA A 232 -10.35 6.36 8.93
N ILE A 233 -10.70 5.15 9.41
CA ILE A 233 -11.95 4.86 10.14
C ILE A 233 -11.78 3.66 11.08
N THR A 234 -12.41 3.72 12.27
CA THR A 234 -12.61 2.61 13.21
C THR A 234 -13.53 1.50 12.67
N SER A 235 -13.11 0.78 11.62
CA SER A 235 -13.66 -0.51 11.10
C SER A 235 -15.16 -0.53 10.70
N PRO A 236 -15.61 -1.26 9.63
CA PRO A 236 -14.93 -2.32 8.90
C PRO A 236 -15.11 -2.15 7.38
N LEU A 237 -14.09 -1.65 6.68
CA LEU A 237 -13.87 -2.15 5.32
C LEU A 237 -13.53 -3.63 5.50
N ARG A 238 -14.54 -4.50 5.40
CA ARG A 238 -14.34 -5.95 5.31
C ARG A 238 -13.57 -6.18 4.03
N LEU A 239 -12.24 -6.09 4.12
CA LEU A 239 -11.34 -6.63 3.12
C LEU A 239 -11.71 -8.09 3.03
N LEU A 240 -12.30 -8.50 1.91
CA LEU A 240 -12.66 -9.89 1.68
C LEU A 240 -11.35 -10.67 1.51
N GLY A 241 -10.77 -11.07 2.64
CA GLY A 241 -9.80 -12.15 2.69
C GLY A 241 -10.51 -13.43 2.29
N ALA A 242 -9.92 -14.19 1.37
CA ALA A 242 -10.42 -15.45 0.86
C ALA A 242 -10.78 -16.41 2.01
N VAL A 243 -12.06 -16.46 2.37
CA VAL A 243 -12.65 -17.54 3.18
C VAL A 243 -14.05 -17.86 2.64
N ALA A 244 -14.11 -18.12 1.33
CA ALA A 244 -15.24 -18.81 0.70
C ALA A 244 -14.77 -19.40 -0.64
N GLY A 245 -14.31 -20.65 -0.61
CA GLY A 245 -14.02 -21.45 -1.81
C GLY A 245 -12.54 -21.45 -2.20
N GLY A 246 -11.91 -22.63 -2.14
CA GLY A 246 -10.47 -22.83 -2.32
C GLY A 246 -9.93 -22.39 -3.69
N GLY A 247 -8.76 -21.75 -3.64
CA GLY A 247 -7.93 -21.39 -4.78
C GLY A 247 -6.91 -20.36 -4.33
N ASP A 248 -5.62 -20.66 -4.53
CA ASP A 248 -4.45 -19.84 -4.16
C ASP A 248 -4.45 -18.46 -4.85
N GLN A 249 -5.32 -17.56 -4.41
CA GLN A 249 -5.26 -16.15 -4.77
C GLN A 249 -5.07 -15.31 -3.51
N ALA A 250 -3.93 -14.60 -3.47
CA ALA A 250 -3.66 -13.57 -2.47
C ALA A 250 -4.91 -12.68 -2.35
N GLY A 251 -5.49 -12.61 -1.16
CA GLY A 251 -6.75 -11.90 -0.92
C GLY A 251 -6.68 -10.47 -1.47
N SER A 252 -7.59 -10.13 -2.39
CA SER A 252 -7.68 -8.80 -2.97
C SER A 252 -8.06 -7.80 -1.87
N LEU A 253 -7.30 -6.72 -1.73
CA LEU A 253 -7.59 -5.63 -0.78
C LEU A 253 -8.68 -4.70 -1.35
N GLU A 254 -9.82 -5.25 -1.71
CA GLU A 254 -10.97 -4.50 -2.22
C GLU A 254 -12.00 -4.26 -1.11
N PRO A 255 -12.55 -3.04 -0.99
CA PRO A 255 -13.71 -2.76 -0.16
C PRO A 255 -14.91 -3.65 -0.50
N ALA A 256 -15.76 -3.91 0.49
CA ALA A 256 -17.04 -4.57 0.24
C ALA A 256 -17.91 -3.74 -0.74
N PRO A 257 -18.70 -4.38 -1.62
CA PRO A 257 -19.63 -3.67 -2.49
C PRO A 257 -20.64 -2.83 -1.69
N LEU A 258 -20.95 -1.64 -2.20
CA LEU A 258 -22.00 -0.79 -1.65
C LEU A 258 -23.37 -1.31 -2.08
N PRO A 259 -24.28 -1.66 -1.13
CA PRO A 259 -25.58 -2.20 -1.49
C PRO A 259 -26.48 -1.16 -2.14
N SER A 260 -27.20 -1.55 -3.19
CA SER A 260 -28.22 -0.75 -3.85
C SER A 260 -29.61 -1.37 -3.66
N LEU A 261 -30.65 -0.54 -3.78
CA LEU A 261 -32.02 -1.02 -3.79
C LEU A 261 -32.29 -1.85 -5.06
N PRO A 262 -33.00 -2.99 -4.97
CA PRO A 262 -33.35 -3.78 -6.14
C PRO A 262 -34.11 -2.97 -7.20
N GLY A 263 -33.73 -3.14 -8.45
CA GLY A 263 -34.31 -2.48 -9.63
C GLY A 263 -34.14 -0.96 -9.69
N ARG A 264 -33.41 -0.36 -8.75
CA ARG A 264 -33.20 1.09 -8.63
C ARG A 264 -31.71 1.45 -8.57
N PRO A 265 -31.34 2.66 -9.03
CA PRO A 265 -29.96 3.14 -8.95
C PRO A 265 -29.57 3.59 -7.53
N ASP A 266 -30.56 3.84 -6.67
CA ASP A 266 -30.36 4.34 -5.32
C ASP A 266 -29.67 3.33 -4.41
N PHE A 267 -28.85 3.85 -3.50
CA PHE A 267 -28.22 3.06 -2.47
C PHE A 267 -29.23 2.60 -1.43
N ALA A 268 -29.01 1.41 -0.88
CA ALA A 268 -29.76 0.95 0.27
C ALA A 268 -29.29 1.71 1.53
N PRO A 269 -30.14 1.88 2.57
CA PRO A 269 -29.78 2.64 3.78
C PRO A 269 -28.47 2.18 4.43
N GLU A 270 -28.14 0.90 4.33
CA GLU A 270 -26.93 0.28 4.86
C GLU A 270 -25.63 0.75 4.17
N ALA A 271 -25.73 1.37 3.00
CA ALA A 271 -24.57 1.92 2.27
C ALA A 271 -24.11 3.28 2.81
N THR A 272 -24.95 4.00 3.56
CA THR A 272 -24.69 5.38 4.02
C THR A 272 -23.36 5.50 4.77
N GLU A 273 -23.16 4.63 5.75
CA GLU A 273 -21.96 4.62 6.58
C GLU A 273 -20.72 4.18 5.76
N PRO A 274 -20.71 3.02 5.07
CA PRO A 274 -19.60 2.62 4.19
C PRO A 274 -19.20 3.68 3.16
N LEU A 275 -20.15 4.42 2.60
CA LEU A 275 -19.90 5.47 1.62
C LEU A 275 -19.17 6.67 2.24
N ARG A 276 -19.60 7.11 3.43
CA ARG A 276 -18.90 8.14 4.21
C ARG A 276 -17.47 7.72 4.54
N GLN A 277 -17.28 6.47 5.00
CA GLN A 277 -15.97 5.90 5.29
C GLN A 277 -15.07 5.87 4.04
N LEU A 278 -15.62 5.45 2.90
CA LEU A 278 -14.88 5.44 1.64
C LEU A 278 -14.46 6.85 1.22
N ALA A 279 -15.35 7.83 1.36
CA ALA A 279 -15.06 9.23 1.07
C ALA A 279 -13.94 9.79 1.98
N GLU A 280 -13.97 9.51 3.28
CA GLU A 280 -12.93 9.93 4.24
C GLU A 280 -11.56 9.32 3.92
N LEU A 281 -11.52 8.03 3.54
CA LEU A 281 -10.29 7.37 3.09
C LEU A 281 -9.71 8.06 1.85
N VAL A 282 -10.54 8.35 0.85
CA VAL A 282 -10.13 9.01 -0.38
C VAL A 282 -9.72 10.46 -0.09
N ALA A 283 -10.45 11.19 0.76
CA ALA A 283 -10.09 12.55 1.14
C ALA A 283 -8.72 12.62 1.86
N SER A 284 -8.42 11.67 2.74
CA SER A 284 -7.15 11.63 3.49
C SER A 284 -5.93 11.20 2.67
N ARG A 285 -6.13 10.72 1.43
CA ARG A 285 -5.09 10.14 0.56
C ARG A 285 -5.20 10.69 -0.86
N PRO A 286 -4.60 11.85 -1.17
CA PRO A 286 -4.79 12.53 -2.45
C PRO A 286 -4.41 11.70 -3.68
N GLY A 287 -3.44 10.79 -3.52
CA GLY A 287 -3.01 9.88 -4.60
C GLY A 287 -3.97 8.73 -4.90
N LEU A 288 -4.96 8.46 -4.03
CA LEU A 288 -5.89 7.34 -4.17
C LEU A 288 -7.05 7.70 -5.12
N GLY A 289 -7.50 6.76 -5.92
CA GLY A 289 -8.69 6.86 -6.75
C GLY A 289 -9.61 5.67 -6.55
N LEU A 290 -10.86 5.81 -6.99
CA LEU A 290 -11.88 4.76 -6.93
C LEU A 290 -12.29 4.34 -8.35
N ALA A 291 -12.30 3.03 -8.57
CA ALA A 291 -12.92 2.41 -9.72
C ALA A 291 -14.30 1.87 -9.32
N LEU A 292 -15.36 2.40 -9.90
CA LEU A 292 -16.75 2.13 -9.53
C LEU A 292 -17.37 1.23 -10.60
N THR A 293 -17.81 0.04 -10.21
CA THR A 293 -18.44 -0.94 -11.10
C THR A 293 -19.84 -1.23 -10.62
N GLY A 294 -20.84 -0.75 -11.33
CA GLY A 294 -22.23 -1.03 -10.98
C GLY A 294 -22.61 -2.48 -11.32
N GLN A 295 -23.43 -3.07 -10.46
CA GLN A 295 -23.81 -4.48 -10.54
C GLN A 295 -25.32 -4.60 -10.58
N ALA A 296 -25.84 -5.38 -11.52
CA ALA A 296 -27.24 -5.81 -11.54
C ALA A 296 -27.34 -7.32 -11.32
N SER A 297 -28.41 -7.78 -10.69
CA SER A 297 -28.61 -9.18 -10.34
C SER A 297 -30.02 -9.71 -10.59
N ALA A 298 -30.22 -11.01 -10.33
CA ALA A 298 -31.53 -11.65 -10.39
C ALA A 298 -32.59 -10.95 -9.51
N ALA A 299 -32.19 -10.34 -8.39
CA ALA A 299 -33.08 -9.56 -7.54
C ALA A 299 -33.63 -8.32 -8.27
N ASP A 300 -32.82 -7.68 -9.13
CA ASP A 300 -33.27 -6.57 -9.97
C ASP A 300 -34.25 -7.04 -11.02
N ALA A 301 -33.94 -8.15 -11.68
CA ALA A 301 -34.82 -8.73 -12.69
C ALA A 301 -36.18 -9.16 -12.10
N ARG A 302 -36.19 -9.62 -10.85
CA ARG A 302 -37.40 -9.93 -10.09
C ARG A 302 -38.18 -8.66 -9.78
N TRP A 303 -37.53 -7.66 -9.18
CA TRP A 303 -38.18 -6.40 -8.80
C TRP A 303 -38.80 -5.68 -10.00
N LEU A 304 -38.09 -5.61 -11.13
CA LEU A 304 -38.60 -4.99 -12.36
C LEU A 304 -39.87 -5.68 -12.88
N ARG A 305 -39.92 -7.01 -12.80
CA ARG A 305 -41.14 -7.76 -13.18
C ARG A 305 -42.28 -7.56 -12.19
N GLU A 306 -41.99 -7.48 -10.89
CA GLU A 306 -42.98 -7.15 -9.87
C GLU A 306 -43.59 -5.76 -10.12
N GLN A 307 -42.80 -4.77 -10.54
CA GLN A 307 -43.34 -3.45 -10.90
C GLN A 307 -44.15 -3.46 -12.19
N ALA A 308 -43.74 -4.23 -13.20
CA ALA A 308 -44.53 -4.43 -14.41
C ALA A 308 -45.87 -5.12 -14.09
N LEU A 309 -45.87 -6.10 -13.18
CA LEU A 309 -47.08 -6.75 -12.69
C LEU A 309 -47.98 -5.75 -11.96
N ARG A 310 -47.43 -4.97 -11.02
CA ARG A 310 -48.16 -3.93 -10.29
C ARG A 310 -48.84 -2.95 -11.25
N ALA A 311 -48.14 -2.47 -12.28
CA ALA A 311 -48.71 -1.57 -13.27
C ALA A 311 -49.88 -2.23 -14.04
N LYS A 312 -49.74 -3.49 -14.44
CA LYS A 312 -50.83 -4.25 -15.09
C LYS A 312 -52.02 -4.48 -14.16
N LEU A 313 -51.78 -4.78 -12.89
CA LEU A 313 -52.82 -5.01 -11.89
C LEU A 313 -53.52 -3.71 -11.47
N ALA A 314 -52.86 -2.56 -11.56
CA ALA A 314 -53.41 -1.24 -11.25
C ALA A 314 -54.19 -0.61 -12.43
N ALA A 315 -53.98 -1.07 -13.67
CA ALA A 315 -54.63 -0.50 -14.85
C ALA A 315 -56.17 -0.69 -14.83
N PRO A 316 -56.96 0.40 -14.91
CA PRO A 316 -58.40 0.31 -15.08
C PRO A 316 -58.71 -0.16 -16.52
N GLY A 317 -59.25 -1.36 -16.67
CA GLY A 317 -59.55 -1.95 -17.99
C GLY A 317 -59.32 -3.45 -18.11
N LEU A 318 -58.63 -4.10 -17.15
CA LEU A 318 -58.64 -5.56 -17.01
C LEU A 318 -59.95 -6.04 -16.31
N VAL A 319 -61.06 -5.43 -16.70
CA VAL A 319 -62.43 -5.73 -16.26
C VAL A 319 -63.12 -6.33 -17.47
N GLY A 320 -62.89 -7.62 -17.70
CA GLY A 320 -63.45 -8.25 -18.87
C GLY A 320 -63.11 -9.71 -19.00
N SER A 321 -64.00 -10.53 -18.42
CA SER A 321 -64.23 -11.94 -18.72
C SER A 321 -63.34 -12.94 -17.95
N ILE A 322 -63.97 -13.60 -16.96
CA ILE A 322 -63.56 -14.90 -16.37
C ILE A 322 -62.47 -14.83 -15.28
N ALA A 323 -62.77 -14.21 -14.13
CA ALA A 323 -62.04 -14.46 -12.89
C ALA A 323 -63.00 -14.53 -11.70
N SER A 324 -62.87 -15.57 -10.86
CA SER A 324 -63.75 -15.86 -9.72
C SER A 324 -63.61 -14.81 -8.59
N LEU A 325 -64.58 -14.70 -7.66
CA LEU A 325 -64.48 -13.81 -6.48
C LEU A 325 -63.17 -14.01 -5.66
N PRO A 326 -62.71 -15.25 -5.38
CA PRO A 326 -61.44 -15.50 -4.72
C PRO A 326 -60.23 -14.90 -5.45
N GLU A 327 -60.25 -14.92 -6.79
CA GLU A 327 -59.18 -14.42 -7.64
C GLU A 327 -59.08 -12.89 -7.62
N ARG A 328 -60.23 -12.21 -7.50
CA ARG A 328 -60.28 -10.75 -7.28
C ARG A 328 -59.71 -10.34 -5.92
N ALA A 329 -60.03 -11.09 -4.86
CA ALA A 329 -59.50 -10.83 -3.53
C ALA A 329 -57.97 -11.08 -3.46
N ALA A 330 -57.50 -12.15 -4.08
CA ALA A 330 -56.06 -12.44 -4.21
C ALA A 330 -55.33 -11.36 -5.01
N ARG A 331 -55.89 -10.92 -6.15
CA ARG A 331 -55.35 -9.79 -6.93
C ARG A 331 -55.17 -8.55 -6.08
N LYS A 332 -56.18 -8.18 -5.28
CA LYS A 332 -56.09 -7.00 -4.41
C LYS A 332 -54.95 -7.15 -3.39
N ARG A 333 -54.87 -8.28 -2.68
CA ARG A 333 -53.80 -8.53 -1.69
C ARG A 333 -52.40 -8.47 -2.31
N VAL A 334 -52.22 -9.07 -3.48
CA VAL A 334 -50.95 -9.02 -4.22
C VAL A 334 -50.64 -7.59 -4.65
N LEU A 335 -51.61 -6.84 -5.19
CA LEU A 335 -51.42 -5.44 -5.57
C LEU A 335 -51.06 -4.55 -4.37
N ASP A 336 -51.74 -4.73 -3.23
CA ASP A 336 -51.46 -4.01 -1.98
C ASP A 336 -50.03 -4.30 -1.50
N ALA A 337 -49.61 -5.57 -1.50
CA ALA A 337 -48.26 -5.98 -1.13
C ALA A 337 -47.19 -5.41 -2.08
N LEU A 338 -47.42 -5.46 -3.40
CA LEU A 338 -46.50 -4.87 -4.38
C LEU A 338 -46.40 -3.34 -4.25
N THR A 339 -47.51 -2.69 -3.90
CA THR A 339 -47.54 -1.25 -3.65
C THR A 339 -46.77 -0.90 -2.38
N ALA A 340 -46.90 -1.69 -1.33
CA ALA A 340 -46.10 -1.56 -0.11
C ALA A 340 -44.60 -1.73 -0.39
N ARG A 341 -44.20 -2.78 -1.12
CA ARG A 341 -42.80 -3.01 -1.52
C ARG A 341 -42.21 -1.88 -2.36
N ALA A 342 -43.02 -1.31 -3.26
CA ALA A 342 -42.60 -0.16 -4.06
C ALA A 342 -42.35 1.11 -3.23
N ALA A 343 -42.92 1.18 -2.03
CA ALA A 343 -42.72 2.23 -1.04
C ALA A 343 -41.74 1.81 0.08
N ASP A 344 -40.89 0.81 -0.19
CA ASP A 344 -39.88 0.29 0.74
C ASP A 344 -40.44 -0.27 2.06
N GLN A 345 -41.69 -0.76 2.02
CA GLN A 345 -42.33 -1.50 3.11
C GLN A 345 -42.28 -3.02 2.86
N PRO A 346 -42.38 -3.89 3.89
CA PRO A 346 -42.21 -5.34 3.74
C PRO A 346 -43.13 -6.00 2.69
N GLY A 347 -44.39 -5.57 2.61
CA GLY A 347 -45.39 -6.16 1.69
C GLY A 347 -45.50 -7.67 1.85
N GLU A 348 -45.81 -8.10 3.08
CA GLU A 348 -45.96 -9.51 3.44
C GLU A 348 -47.12 -10.17 2.70
N LEU A 349 -46.94 -11.43 2.33
CA LEU A 349 -47.95 -12.25 1.66
C LEU A 349 -48.07 -13.59 2.38
N SER A 350 -49.27 -14.17 2.36
CA SER A 350 -49.47 -15.57 2.74
C SER A 350 -48.66 -16.48 1.82
N ALA A 351 -48.33 -17.70 2.27
CA ALA A 351 -47.61 -18.66 1.44
C ALA A 351 -48.33 -18.97 0.11
N GLU A 352 -49.66 -18.97 0.12
CA GLU A 352 -50.47 -19.16 -1.09
C GLU A 352 -50.37 -17.96 -2.05
N ASP A 353 -50.56 -16.74 -1.53
CA ASP A 353 -50.47 -15.53 -2.36
C ASP A 353 -49.03 -15.28 -2.84
N GLY A 354 -48.02 -15.73 -2.10
CA GLY A 354 -46.61 -15.73 -2.51
C GLY A 354 -46.35 -16.63 -3.72
N LYS A 355 -46.83 -17.88 -3.70
CA LYS A 355 -46.74 -18.79 -4.87
C LYS A 355 -47.44 -18.21 -6.10
N ARG A 356 -48.62 -17.62 -5.89
CA ARG A 356 -49.39 -16.97 -6.96
C ARG A 356 -48.65 -15.77 -7.55
N LEU A 357 -48.02 -14.95 -6.71
CA LEU A 357 -47.13 -13.87 -7.17
C LEU A 357 -45.98 -14.43 -8.02
N ASP A 358 -45.34 -15.52 -7.59
CA ASP A 358 -44.25 -16.14 -8.34
C ASP A 358 -44.68 -16.60 -9.73
N GLU A 359 -45.84 -17.25 -9.84
CA GLU A 359 -46.43 -17.68 -11.11
C GLU A 359 -46.73 -16.47 -12.02
N TRP A 360 -47.35 -15.42 -11.48
CA TRP A 360 -47.69 -14.22 -12.24
C TRP A 360 -46.45 -13.47 -12.72
N VAL A 361 -45.41 -13.39 -11.90
CA VAL A 361 -44.12 -12.78 -12.27
C VAL A 361 -43.35 -13.64 -13.27
N ALA A 362 -43.44 -14.96 -13.20
CA ALA A 362 -42.83 -15.87 -14.16
C ALA A 362 -43.48 -15.78 -15.55
N ALA A 363 -44.79 -15.48 -15.61
CA ALA A 363 -45.51 -15.27 -16.87
C ALA A 363 -45.17 -13.94 -17.58
N LEU A 364 -44.51 -13.00 -16.90
CA LEU A 364 -44.08 -11.74 -17.51
C LEU A 364 -42.76 -11.89 -18.26
N ARG A 365 -42.60 -11.08 -19.31
CA ARG A 365 -41.34 -10.94 -20.06
C ARG A 365 -40.20 -10.60 -19.07
N ALA A 366 -39.11 -11.34 -19.17
CA ALA A 366 -37.88 -11.04 -18.43
C ALA A 366 -37.26 -9.73 -18.94
N PRO A 367 -36.69 -8.90 -18.04
CA PRO A 367 -35.92 -7.73 -18.44
C PRO A 367 -34.80 -8.12 -19.39
N SER A 368 -34.59 -7.31 -20.42
CA SER A 368 -33.50 -7.48 -21.36
C SER A 368 -32.13 -7.27 -20.69
N PRO A 369 -31.06 -7.91 -21.20
CA PRO A 369 -29.70 -7.65 -20.73
C PRO A 369 -29.33 -6.16 -20.77
N ASP A 370 -29.79 -5.42 -21.78
CA ASP A 370 -29.54 -3.99 -21.91
C ASP A 370 -30.21 -3.16 -20.80
N GLU A 371 -31.42 -3.54 -20.37
CA GLU A 371 -32.10 -2.88 -19.25
C GLU A 371 -31.32 -3.06 -17.94
N LEU A 372 -30.83 -4.27 -17.68
CA LEU A 372 -30.02 -4.55 -16.49
C LEU A 372 -28.64 -3.87 -16.57
N THR A 373 -28.05 -3.80 -17.76
CA THR A 373 -26.79 -3.10 -18.02
C THR A 373 -26.93 -1.59 -17.79
N ARG A 374 -28.03 -0.99 -18.26
CA ARG A 374 -28.35 0.43 -17.99
C ARG A 374 -28.56 0.69 -16.50
N LEU A 375 -29.26 -0.21 -15.78
CA LEU A 375 -29.43 -0.10 -14.33
C LEU A 375 -28.09 -0.17 -13.59
N ALA A 376 -27.25 -1.15 -13.93
CA ALA A 376 -25.91 -1.27 -13.37
C ALA A 376 -25.08 0.01 -13.65
N ARG A 377 -25.09 0.53 -14.88
CA ARG A 377 -24.42 1.80 -15.20
C ARG A 377 -24.94 2.96 -14.36
N ALA A 378 -26.26 3.10 -14.24
CA ALA A 378 -26.89 4.16 -13.44
C ALA A 378 -26.48 4.10 -11.95
N ARG A 379 -26.23 2.91 -11.39
CA ARG A 379 -25.70 2.76 -10.02
C ARG A 379 -24.29 3.30 -9.88
N ALA A 380 -23.41 3.01 -10.84
CA ALA A 380 -22.05 3.55 -10.82
C ALA A 380 -22.07 5.08 -10.97
N ASP A 381 -22.92 5.61 -11.84
CA ASP A 381 -23.08 7.05 -12.02
C ASP A 381 -23.68 7.71 -10.75
N ARG A 382 -24.61 7.03 -10.05
CA ARG A 382 -25.12 7.49 -8.73
C ARG A 382 -24.02 7.53 -7.68
N ALA A 383 -23.14 6.52 -7.64
CA ALA A 383 -21.98 6.51 -6.76
C ALA A 383 -21.05 7.70 -7.01
N VAL A 384 -20.76 8.01 -8.29
CA VAL A 384 -19.98 9.19 -8.67
C VAL A 384 -20.64 10.47 -8.19
N ALA A 385 -21.95 10.63 -8.42
CA ALA A 385 -22.69 11.81 -8.00
C ALA A 385 -22.61 12.01 -6.48
N VAL A 386 -22.85 10.98 -5.68
CA VAL A 386 -22.79 11.10 -4.21
C VAL A 386 -21.37 11.42 -3.73
N LEU A 387 -20.35 10.71 -4.22
CA LEU A 387 -18.96 10.96 -3.83
C LEU A 387 -18.48 12.36 -4.20
N ARG A 388 -18.92 12.90 -5.34
CA ARG A 388 -18.55 14.24 -5.80
C ARG A 388 -19.37 15.33 -5.10
N ASP A 389 -20.69 15.21 -5.13
CA ASP A 389 -21.61 16.30 -4.76
C ASP A 389 -21.81 16.38 -3.25
N GLU A 390 -21.85 15.23 -2.55
CA GLU A 390 -22.07 15.17 -1.10
C GLU A 390 -20.76 15.11 -0.30
N HIS A 391 -19.69 14.56 -0.88
CA HIS A 391 -18.41 14.38 -0.20
C HIS A 391 -17.22 15.16 -0.81
N GLY A 392 -17.42 15.90 -1.90
CA GLY A 392 -16.39 16.78 -2.47
C GLY A 392 -15.20 16.05 -3.10
N ILE A 393 -15.33 14.77 -3.47
CA ILE A 393 -14.26 14.03 -4.13
C ILE A 393 -14.11 14.48 -5.60
N ASP A 394 -12.90 14.86 -5.99
CA ASP A 394 -12.57 15.28 -7.37
C ASP A 394 -12.94 14.17 -8.38
N ALA A 395 -13.65 14.53 -9.46
CA ALA A 395 -14.08 13.62 -10.50
C ALA A 395 -12.91 12.89 -11.19
N LYS A 396 -11.71 13.47 -11.26
CA LYS A 396 -10.51 12.82 -11.82
C LYS A 396 -10.08 11.58 -11.02
N ARG A 397 -10.52 11.49 -9.77
CA ARG A 397 -10.24 10.38 -8.86
C ARG A 397 -11.30 9.29 -8.93
N LEU A 398 -12.36 9.47 -9.71
CA LEU A 398 -13.47 8.55 -9.83
C LEU A 398 -13.54 8.03 -11.27
N THR A 399 -13.36 6.72 -11.44
CA THR A 399 -13.45 6.06 -12.76
C THR A 399 -14.61 5.07 -12.75
N VAL A 400 -15.51 5.18 -13.72
CA VAL A 400 -16.57 4.19 -13.92
C VAL A 400 -16.05 3.07 -14.83
N ARG A 401 -16.18 1.82 -14.39
CA ARG A 401 -15.84 0.63 -15.18
C ARG A 401 -17.09 0.03 -15.85
N ASP A 402 -16.86 -0.92 -16.74
CA ASP A 402 -17.95 -1.62 -17.43
C ASP A 402 -18.90 -2.29 -16.44
N PRO A 403 -20.22 -2.08 -16.59
CA PRO A 403 -21.23 -2.65 -15.71
C PRO A 403 -21.21 -4.18 -15.74
N GLN A 404 -21.57 -4.80 -14.63
CA GLN A 404 -21.68 -6.25 -14.52
C GLN A 404 -23.11 -6.69 -14.24
N VAL A 405 -23.54 -7.74 -14.92
CA VAL A 405 -24.86 -8.35 -14.72
C VAL A 405 -24.63 -9.81 -14.30
N ASP A 406 -24.93 -10.13 -13.05
CA ASP A 406 -24.87 -11.50 -12.53
C ASP A 406 -26.29 -12.08 -12.41
N ALA A 407 -26.65 -12.87 -13.41
CA ALA A 407 -27.96 -13.53 -13.47
C ALA A 407 -28.12 -14.70 -12.49
N SER A 408 -27.05 -15.12 -11.78
CA SER A 408 -26.98 -16.40 -11.07
C SER A 408 -26.90 -16.30 -9.54
N GLY A 409 -26.46 -15.17 -8.96
CA GLY A 409 -26.39 -15.07 -7.49
C GLY A 409 -25.89 -13.76 -6.86
N GLY A 410 -25.61 -12.71 -7.65
CA GLY A 410 -25.08 -11.44 -7.16
C GLY A 410 -26.06 -10.60 -6.33
N LYS A 411 -25.52 -9.66 -5.52
CA LYS A 411 -26.32 -8.64 -4.85
C LYS A 411 -26.37 -7.35 -5.68
N PRO A 412 -27.50 -6.64 -5.75
CA PRO A 412 -27.57 -5.31 -6.35
C PRO A 412 -26.63 -4.34 -5.62
N GLY A 413 -25.80 -3.60 -6.36
CA GLY A 413 -24.85 -2.70 -5.72
C GLY A 413 -23.80 -2.10 -6.64
N VAL A 414 -22.78 -1.52 -6.01
CA VAL A 414 -21.59 -0.97 -6.67
C VAL A 414 -20.35 -1.62 -6.07
N ARG A 415 -19.59 -2.38 -6.87
CA ARG A 415 -18.27 -2.87 -6.47
C ARG A 415 -17.26 -1.74 -6.56
N ILE A 416 -16.41 -1.65 -5.53
CA ILE A 416 -15.39 -0.62 -5.38
C ILE A 416 -14.01 -1.25 -5.60
N GLY A 417 -13.29 -0.77 -6.61
CA GLY A 417 -11.87 -1.05 -6.79
C GLY A 417 -11.03 0.15 -6.33
N LEU A 418 -9.88 -0.11 -5.71
CA LEU A 418 -8.91 0.93 -5.38
C LEU A 418 -7.93 1.10 -6.54
N GLY A 419 -7.64 2.35 -6.91
CA GLY A 419 -6.68 2.70 -7.96
C GLY A 419 -5.80 3.87 -7.57
N ALA A 420 -4.79 4.17 -8.38
CA ALA A 420 -4.16 5.48 -8.31
C ALA A 420 -5.07 6.53 -8.98
N ALA A 421 -5.12 7.74 -8.43
CA ALA A 421 -5.74 8.88 -9.11
C ALA A 421 -5.00 9.14 -10.44
N GLN A 422 -5.77 9.45 -11.49
CA GLN A 422 -5.25 9.75 -12.82
C GLN A 422 -4.81 11.21 -12.97
#